data_AF-A0A933J458-F1
#
_entry.id   AF-A0A933J458-F1
#
_cell.length_a   1.000
_cell.length_b   1.000
_cell.length_c   1.000
_cell.angle_alpha   90.00
_cell.angle_beta   90.00
_cell.angle_gamma   90.00
#
_symmetry.space_group_name_H-M   'P 1'
#
loop_
_entity.id
_entity.type
_entity.pdbx_description
1 polymer ?
#
loop_
_entity_poly.entity_id
_entity_poly.type
_entity_poly.pdbx_seq_one_letter_code
_entity_poly.pdbx_strand_id
1 'polypeptide(L)' 'MLKPDVMLAYKYEPDHGYPLRLFVPQLYFWKSAKWLRGIEFMANDRAGFWEGYGYHMRGAPYLEERFQ' A
#
# COMPACT_ATOMS: atom_id res chain seq x y z
N MET A 1 1.49 -8.57 2.32
CA MET A 1 0.60 -7.57 2.95
C MET A 1 0.39 -7.83 4.45
N LEU A 2 0.26 -9.06 4.94
CA LEU A 2 0.02 -9.35 6.37
C LEU A 2 1.29 -9.63 7.17
N LYS A 3 2.27 -8.72 7.13
CA LYS A 3 3.48 -8.84 7.98
C LYS A 3 3.29 -8.07 9.30
N PRO A 4 3.98 -8.45 10.40
CA PRO A 4 3.79 -7.81 11.71
C PRO A 4 4.09 -6.31 11.76
N ASP A 5 4.91 -5.81 10.83
CA ASP A 5 5.32 -4.41 10.71
C ASP A 5 4.34 -3.56 9.88
N VAL A 6 3.27 -4.15 9.35
CA VAL A 6 2.23 -3.44 8.61
C VAL A 6 1.21 -2.86 9.58
N MET A 7 0.91 -1.57 9.42
CA MET A 7 0.15 -0.82 10.42
C MET A 7 -0.97 0.03 9.79
N LEU A 8 -2.03 0.23 10.56
CA LEU A 8 -3.00 1.29 10.34
C LEU A 8 -2.59 2.50 11.20
N ALA A 9 -2.06 3.52 10.54
CA ALA A 9 -1.59 4.74 11.19
C ALA A 9 -2.75 5.76 11.27
N TYR A 10 -3.10 6.19 12.50
CA TYR A 10 -4.17 7.16 12.76
C TYR A 10 -3.69 8.49 13.36
N LYS A 11 -2.41 8.61 13.72
CA LYS A 11 -1.84 9.80 14.35
C LYS A 11 -0.52 10.20 13.68
N TYR A 12 -0.56 11.25 12.86
CA TYR A 12 0.58 11.92 12.21
C TYR A 12 0.11 13.28 11.63
N GLU A 13 0.95 14.08 10.94
CA GLU A 13 0.48 15.33 10.36
C GLU A 13 -0.62 15.09 9.30
N PRO A 14 -1.63 15.98 9.20
CA PRO A 14 -2.85 15.73 8.42
C PRO A 14 -2.62 15.34 6.95
N ASP A 15 -1.64 15.99 6.30
CA ASP A 15 -1.31 15.80 4.88
C ASP A 15 -0.84 14.38 4.54
N HIS A 16 -0.48 13.60 5.55
CA HIS A 16 0.00 12.23 5.39
C HIS A 16 -1.09 11.17 5.45
N GLY A 17 -2.37 11.56 5.41
CA GLY A 17 -3.48 10.63 5.21
C GLY A 17 -4.47 10.56 6.37
N TYR A 18 -4.61 11.63 7.15
CA TYR A 18 -5.64 11.71 8.20
C TYR A 18 -7.05 11.44 7.63
N PRO A 19 -7.94 10.69 8.32
CA PRO A 19 -7.82 10.18 9.68
C PRO A 19 -7.12 8.82 9.80
N LEU A 20 -6.90 8.12 8.69
CA LEU A 20 -6.37 6.76 8.70
C LEU A 20 -5.60 6.45 7.41
N ARG A 21 -4.45 5.82 7.56
CA ARG A 21 -3.59 5.37 6.46
C ARG A 21 -3.13 3.94 6.68
N LEU A 22 -3.01 3.19 5.59
CA LEU A 22 -2.25 1.94 5.55
C LEU A 22 -0.76 2.25 5.38
N PHE A 23 0.09 1.65 6.21
CA PHE A 23 1.55 1.76 6.12
C PHE A 23 2.20 0.39 6.00
N VAL A 24 2.95 0.19 4.92
CA VAL A 24 3.58 -1.07 4.52
C VAL A 24 5.09 -0.82 4.31
N PRO A 25 5.92 -0.92 5.38
CA PRO A 25 7.31 -0.42 5.37
C PRO A 25 8.22 -1.06 4.32
N GLN A 26 7.97 -2.31 3.98
CA GLN A 26 8.81 -3.13 3.13
C GLN A 26 8.48 -3.01 1.63
N LEU A 27 7.44 -2.26 1.26
CA LEU A 27 7.02 -2.06 -0.13
C LEU A 27 7.15 -0.58 -0.51
N TYR A 28 7.14 -0.30 -1.81
CA TYR A 28 7.05 1.06 -2.31
C TYR A 28 5.79 1.77 -1.81
N PHE A 29 5.90 3.08 -1.62
CA PHE A 29 4.91 3.88 -0.91
C PHE A 29 3.53 3.95 -1.58
N TRP A 30 3.43 3.66 -2.89
CA TRP A 30 2.12 3.59 -3.55
C TRP A 30 1.26 2.42 -3.05
N LYS A 31 1.86 1.41 -2.40
CA LYS A 31 1.15 0.33 -1.70
C LYS A 31 0.61 0.77 -0.32
N SER A 32 0.98 1.96 0.17
CA SER A 32 0.58 2.53 1.46
C SER A 32 -0.50 3.61 1.27
N ALA A 33 -1.75 3.15 1.13
CA ALA A 33 -2.91 4.00 0.83
C ALA A 33 -3.13 5.12 1.87
N LYS A 34 -3.33 6.35 1.40
CA LYS A 34 -3.82 7.48 2.21
C LYS A 34 -5.34 7.46 2.28
N TRP A 35 -5.89 8.08 3.32
CA TRP A 35 -7.33 8.31 3.47
C TRP A 35 -8.15 7.02 3.39
N LEU A 36 -7.70 5.99 4.11
CA LEU A 36 -8.26 4.65 4.05
C LEU A 36 -9.74 4.66 4.47
N ARG A 37 -10.62 4.12 3.60
CA ARG A 37 -12.08 4.07 3.82
C ARG A 37 -12.63 2.67 4.11
N GLY A 38 -11.89 1.64 3.73
CA GLY A 38 -12.31 0.24 3.88
C GLY A 38 -11.18 -0.72 3.50
N ILE A 39 -11.33 -1.96 3.94
CA ILE A 39 -10.41 -3.06 3.63
C ILE A 39 -11.29 -4.21 3.13
N GLU A 40 -10.98 -4.71 1.93
CA GLU A 40 -11.65 -5.85 1.32
C GLU A 40 -10.68 -7.02 1.29
N PHE A 41 -11.10 -8.17 1.82
CA PHE A 41 -10.35 -9.41 1.72
C PHE A 41 -10.77 -10.16 0.47
N MET A 42 -9.80 -10.58 -0.34
CA MET A 42 -10.03 -11.27 -1.62
C MET A 42 -9.23 -12.57 -1.65
N ALA A 43 -9.76 -13.58 -2.34
CA ALA A 43 -9.07 -14.87 -2.48
C ALA A 43 -7.87 -14.81 -3.45
N ASN A 44 -7.91 -13.89 -4.41
CA ASN A 44 -6.88 -13.71 -5.43
C ASN A 44 -6.49 -12.23 -5.55
N ASP A 45 -5.26 -11.98 -5.99
CA ASP A 45 -4.79 -10.63 -6.27
C ASP A 45 -5.54 -10.02 -7.47
N ARG A 46 -5.86 -8.73 -7.35
CA ARG A 46 -6.49 -7.92 -8.39
C ARG A 46 -5.66 -6.66 -8.59
N ALA A 47 -5.37 -6.33 -9.86
CA ALA A 47 -4.67 -5.09 -10.20
C ALA A 47 -5.48 -3.88 -9.70
N GLY A 48 -4.80 -2.98 -9.00
CA GLY A 48 -5.36 -1.70 -8.56
C GLY A 48 -5.05 -0.60 -9.55
N PHE A 49 -5.21 0.65 -9.09
CA PHE A 49 -4.99 1.83 -9.90
C PHE A 49 -3.58 1.87 -10.50
N TRP A 50 -2.54 1.77 -9.65
CA TRP A 50 -1.14 1.88 -10.11
C TRP A 50 -0.72 0.71 -10.98
N GLU A 51 -1.18 -0.50 -10.68
CA GLU A 51 -0.83 -1.71 -11.44
C GLU A 51 -1.42 -1.66 -12.85
N GLY A 52 -2.58 -1.02 -13.02
CA GLY A 52 -3.14 -0.71 -14.35
C GLY A 52 -2.29 0.25 -15.20
N TYR A 53 -1.38 1.01 -14.58
CA TYR A 53 -0.41 1.88 -15.26
C TYR A 53 0.99 1.24 -15.37
N GLY A 54 1.10 -0.08 -15.21
CA GLY A 54 2.36 -0.81 -15.38
C GLY A 54 3.25 -0.85 -14.14
N TYR A 55 2.75 -0.44 -12.97
CA TYR A 55 3.46 -0.65 -11.71
C TYR A 55 3.40 -2.13 -11.29
N HIS A 56 4.42 -2.57 -10.57
CA HIS A 56 4.51 -3.97 -10.15
C HIS A 56 3.43 -4.37 -9.14
N MET A 57 2.91 -5.60 -9.25
CA MET A 57 1.88 -6.15 -8.37
C MET A 57 2.31 -6.21 -6.90
N ARG A 58 3.59 -6.50 -6.62
CA ARG A 58 4.16 -6.53 -5.27
C ARG A 58 4.83 -5.22 -4.85
N GLY A 59 5.84 -4.74 -5.58
CA GLY A 59 6.44 -3.42 -5.32
C GLY A 59 7.53 -3.45 -4.26
N ALA A 60 8.35 -4.50 -4.18
CA ALA A 60 9.48 -4.59 -3.26
C ALA A 60 10.68 -3.74 -3.76
N PRO A 61 11.13 -2.72 -3.01
CA PRO A 61 12.23 -1.85 -3.44
C PRO A 61 13.56 -2.57 -3.58
N TYR A 62 13.87 -3.50 -2.68
CA TYR A 62 15.12 -4.26 -2.67
C TYR A 62 15.27 -5.24 -3.84
N LEU A 63 14.17 -5.50 -4.55
CA LEU A 63 14.12 -6.37 -5.72
C LEU A 63 13.83 -5.57 -7.00
N GLU A 64 13.92 -4.24 -6.93
CA GLU A 64 13.72 -3.32 -8.06
C GLU A 64 12.36 -3.48 -8.76
N GLU A 65 11.35 -3.91 -8.02
CA GLU A 65 10.00 -4.15 -8.53
C GLU A 65 9.20 -2.85 -8.70
N ARG A 66 9.71 -1.92 -9.50
CA ARG A 66 9.02 -0.66 -9.73
C ARG A 66 7.90 -0.80 -10.75
N PHE A 67 8.24 -1.40 -11.88
CA PHE A 67 7.35 -1.64 -13.01
C PHE A 67 7.28 -3.14 -13.32
N GLN A 68 6.33 -3.53 -14.17
CA GLN A 68 6.29 -4.89 -14.75
C GLN A 68 7.36 -5.10 -15.80
#